data_AF-A0A9R0QHD4-F1
#
_entry.id   AF-A0A9R0QHD4-F1
#
_cell.length_a   1.000
_cell.length_b   1.000
_cell.length_c   1.000
_cell.angle_alpha   90.00
_cell.angle_beta   90.00
_cell.angle_gamma   90.00
#
_symmetry.space_group_name_H-M   'P 1'
#
loop_
_entity.id
_entity.type
_entity.pdbx_description
1 polymer ?
#
loop_
_entity_poly.entity_id
_entity_poly.type
_entity_poly.pdbx_seq_one_letter_code
_entity_poly.pdbx_strand_id
1 'polypeptide(L)'
;MSAVWTPMQNKLFEQALAVHDRDTPDRWHNIARAVGGGKSADDARRYYELLVHDIARIEAGKVPFPAYRPPCPGPGHNASYEADRYDLHRCVSYSYAWA
;
A
#
# COMPACT_ATOMS: atom_id res chain seq x y z
N MET A 1 16.30 0.57 16.30
CA MET A 1 14.83 0.51 16.45
C MET A 1 14.22 1.04 15.16
N SER A 2 13.39 0.27 14.47
CA SER A 2 12.67 0.75 13.29
C SER A 2 11.71 1.85 13.72
N ALA A 3 11.88 3.06 13.21
CA ALA A 3 10.96 4.15 13.51
C ALA A 3 9.56 3.75 13.00
N VAL A 4 8.55 3.80 13.87
CA VAL A 4 7.16 3.52 13.48
C VAL A 4 6.75 4.56 12.42
N TRP A 5 6.23 4.09 11.30
CA TRP A 5 5.65 4.91 10.25
C TRP A 5 4.17 5.06 10.52
N THR A 6 3.69 6.29 10.58
CA THR A 6 2.24 6.55 10.73
C THR A 6 1.56 6.47 9.37
N PRO A 7 0.23 6.26 9.33
CA PRO A 7 -0.53 6.25 8.07
C PRO A 7 -0.32 7.52 7.23
N MET A 8 -0.25 8.68 7.90
CA MET A 8 0.01 9.95 7.24
C MET A 8 1.42 10.02 6.66
N GLN A 9 2.43 9.55 7.40
CA GLN A 9 3.81 9.50 6.91
C GLN A 9 3.95 8.54 5.73
N ASN A 10 3.27 7.40 5.77
CA ASN A 10 3.25 6.44 4.65
C ASN A 10 2.65 7.08 3.39
N LYS A 11 1.52 7.77 3.52
CA LYS A 11 0.89 8.47 2.41
C LYS A 11 1.80 9.55 1.81
N LEU A 12 2.44 10.36 2.64
CA LEU A 12 3.39 11.38 2.18
C LEU A 12 4.62 10.76 1.50
N PHE A 13 5.07 9.61 2.00
CA PHE A 13 6.19 8.86 1.43
C PHE A 13 5.85 8.35 0.03
N GLU A 14 4.68 7.74 -0.17
CA GLU A 14 4.21 7.28 -1.49
C GLU A 14 4.06 8.45 -2.48
N GLN A 15 3.52 9.58 -2.03
CA GLN A 15 3.43 10.79 -2.84
C GLN A 15 4.83 11.31 -3.23
N ALA A 16 5.77 11.33 -2.28
CA ALA A 16 7.14 11.76 -2.53
C ALA A 16 7.87 10.82 -3.50
N LEU A 17 7.59 9.50 -3.46
CA LEU A 17 8.11 8.54 -4.43
C LEU A 17 7.58 8.78 -5.85
N ALA A 18 6.35 9.27 -5.98
CA ALA A 18 5.77 9.61 -7.28
C ALA A 18 6.39 10.89 -7.89
N VAL A 19 6.83 11.82 -7.04
CA VAL A 19 7.50 13.07 -7.46
C VAL A 19 8.99 12.86 -7.71
N HIS A 20 9.66 12.06 -6.87
CA HIS A 20 11.09 11.81 -6.94
C HIS A 20 11.37 10.42 -7.50
N ASP A 21 11.65 10.39 -8.80
CA ASP A 21 12.04 9.19 -9.54
C ASP A 21 13.39 8.62 -9.08
N ARG A 22 13.85 7.56 -9.76
CA ARG A 22 15.09 6.85 -9.42
C ARG A 22 16.36 7.66 -9.74
N ASP A 23 16.28 8.57 -10.70
CA ASP A 23 17.43 9.32 -11.22
C ASP A 23 17.58 10.69 -10.53
N THR A 24 16.61 11.06 -9.69
CA THR A 24 16.64 12.27 -8.86
C THR A 24 17.88 12.26 -7.94
N PRO A 25 18.78 13.27 -8.04
CA PRO A 25 19.88 13.41 -7.09
C PRO A 25 19.34 13.66 -5.69
N ASP A 26 20.01 13.11 -4.67
CA ASP A 26 19.61 13.23 -3.26
C ASP A 26 18.15 12.81 -3.00
N ARG A 27 17.62 11.87 -3.80
CA ARG A 27 16.26 11.34 -3.74
C ARG A 27 15.76 11.12 -2.31
N TRP A 28 16.55 10.42 -1.48
CA TRP A 28 16.18 10.06 -0.13
C TRP A 28 16.12 11.25 0.82
N HIS A 29 16.99 12.25 0.65
CA HIS A 29 16.93 13.49 1.41
C HIS A 29 15.68 14.29 1.04
N ASN A 30 15.32 14.33 -0.25
CA ASN A 30 14.11 14.99 -0.72
C ASN A 30 12.84 14.31 -0.18
N ILE A 31 12.79 12.97 -0.23
CA ILE A 31 11.68 12.18 0.32
C ILE A 31 11.55 12.39 1.83
N ALA A 32 12.66 12.28 2.57
CA ALA A 32 12.65 12.49 4.02
C ALA A 32 12.15 13.88 4.41
N ARG A 33 12.56 14.91 3.65
CA ARG A 33 12.08 16.28 3.82
C ARG A 33 10.59 16.43 3.50
N ALA A 34 10.10 15.76 2.47
CA ALA A 34 8.68 15.79 2.08
C ALA A 34 7.77 15.08 3.10
N VAL A 35 8.23 13.97 3.66
CA VAL A 35 7.53 13.24 4.74
C VAL A 35 7.52 14.06 6.04
N GLY A 36 8.62 14.74 6.33
CA GLY A 36 8.79 15.53 7.55
C GLY A 36 8.83 14.66 8.82
N GLY A 37 8.57 15.28 9.97
CA GLY A 37 8.46 14.56 11.25
C GLY A 37 9.77 13.89 11.73
N GLY A 38 10.92 14.42 11.32
CA GLY A 38 12.24 13.96 11.80
C GLY A 38 12.74 12.65 11.18
N LYS A 39 12.13 12.16 10.08
CA LYS A 39 12.68 11.02 9.34
C LYS A 39 13.98 11.41 8.64
N SER A 40 14.96 10.52 8.68
CA SER A 40 16.23 10.69 7.96
C SER A 40 16.16 10.09 6.55
N ALA A 41 17.15 10.42 5.71
CA ALA A 41 17.31 9.79 4.40
C ALA A 41 17.50 8.27 4.52
N ASP A 42 18.21 7.81 5.56
CA ASP A 42 18.40 6.38 5.82
C ASP A 42 17.09 5.68 6.22
N ASP A 43 16.23 6.35 7.00
CA ASP A 43 14.90 5.81 7.33
C ASP A 43 14.05 5.65 6.07
N ALA A 44 14.05 6.64 5.19
CA ALA A 44 13.32 6.61 3.92
C ALA A 44 13.84 5.49 3.01
N ARG A 45 15.16 5.33 2.90
CA ARG A 45 15.78 4.26 2.12
C ARG A 45 15.44 2.88 2.67
N ARG A 46 15.57 2.68 3.99
CA ARG A 46 15.26 1.39 4.63
C ARG A 46 13.79 1.03 4.46
N TYR A 47 12.90 2.02 4.58
CA TYR A 47 11.47 1.80 4.39
C TYR A 47 11.13 1.45 2.93
N TYR A 48 11.81 2.08 1.96
CA TYR A 48 11.71 1.69 0.56
C TYR A 48 12.16 0.24 0.31
N GLU A 49 13.28 -0.19 0.90
CA GLU A 49 13.78 -1.56 0.74
C GLU A 49 12.77 -2.60 1.27
N LEU A 50 12.08 -2.29 2.38
CA LEU A 50 10.98 -3.12 2.90
C LEU A 50 9.80 -3.19 1.93
N LEU A 51 9.39 -2.04 1.37
CA LEU A 51 8.32 -1.97 0.39
C LEU A 51 8.63 -2.82 -0.85
N VAL A 52 9.85 -2.74 -1.38
CA VAL A 52 10.31 -3.55 -2.52
C VAL A 52 10.28 -5.04 -2.17
N HIS A 53 10.73 -5.41 -0.98
CA HIS A 53 10.70 -6.79 -0.52
C HIS A 53 9.26 -7.34 -0.40
N ASP A 54 8.32 -6.53 0.11
CA ASP A 54 6.93 -6.93 0.21
C ASP A 54 6.26 -7.06 -1.17
N ILE A 55 6.55 -6.16 -2.12
CA ILE A 55 6.11 -6.30 -3.51
C ILE A 55 6.62 -7.61 -4.10
N ALA A 56 7.91 -7.90 -3.95
CA ALA A 56 8.50 -9.14 -4.46
C ALA A 56 7.86 -10.40 -3.86
N ARG A 57 7.44 -10.35 -2.59
CA ARG A 57 6.69 -11.45 -1.96
C ARG A 57 5.28 -11.60 -2.52
N ILE A 58 4.59 -10.49 -2.79
CA ILE A 58 3.26 -10.49 -3.41
C ILE A 58 3.34 -11.08 -4.82
N GLU A 59 4.28 -10.60 -5.63
CA GLU A 59 4.50 -11.07 -7.01
C GLU A 59 4.89 -12.55 -7.06
N ALA A 60 5.67 -13.03 -6.09
CA ALA A 60 6.02 -14.44 -5.95
C ALA A 60 4.88 -15.33 -5.42
N GLY A 61 3.68 -14.78 -5.15
CA GLY A 61 2.55 -15.52 -4.58
C GLY A 61 2.80 -16.00 -3.14
N LYS A 62 3.75 -15.39 -2.42
CA LYS A 62 4.15 -15.76 -1.05
C LYS A 62 3.38 -14.99 0.03
N VAL A 63 2.32 -14.30 -0.37
CA VAL A 63 1.38 -13.64 0.54
C VAL A 63 0.06 -14.40 0.46
N PRO A 64 -0.41 -14.99 1.57
CA PRO A 64 -1.70 -15.67 1.55
C PRO A 64 -2.79 -14.64 1.21
N PHE A 65 -3.67 -15.00 0.27
CA PHE A 65 -4.84 -14.18 0.03
C PHE A 65 -5.66 -14.10 1.33
N PRO A 66 -6.17 -12.91 1.68
CA PRO A 66 -7.18 -12.82 2.71
C PRO A 66 -8.30 -13.80 2.38
N ALA A 67 -8.78 -14.55 3.38
CA ALA A 67 -10.01 -15.30 3.24
C ALA A 67 -11.17 -14.29 3.18
N TYR A 68 -11.36 -13.68 2.01
CA TYR A 68 -12.56 -12.94 1.70
C TYR A 68 -13.70 -13.94 1.91
N ARG A 69 -14.57 -13.69 2.90
CA ARG A 69 -15.73 -14.55 3.09
C ARG A 69 -16.41 -14.63 1.72
N PRO A 70 -16.66 -15.82 1.17
CA PRO A 70 -17.49 -15.91 -0.01
C PRO A 70 -18.81 -15.20 0.32
N PRO A 71 -19.44 -14.51 -0.65
CA PRO A 71 -20.79 -14.00 -0.47
C PRO A 71 -21.61 -15.13 0.13
N CYS A 72 -22.24 -14.86 1.28
CA CYS A 72 -23.06 -15.82 1.98
C CYS A 72 -23.97 -16.51 0.93
N PRO A 73 -24.00 -17.85 0.82
CA PRO A 73 -24.97 -18.49 -0.05
C PRO A 73 -26.34 -18.34 0.61
N GLY A 74 -26.98 -17.21 0.34
CA GLY A 74 -28.41 -17.06 0.56
C GLY A 74 -29.12 -18.04 -0.38
N PRO A 75 -30.11 -18.81 0.09
CA PRO A 75 -30.88 -19.67 -0.79
C PRO A 75 -31.71 -18.78 -1.73
N GLY A 76 -31.22 -18.65 -2.96
CA GLY A 76 -31.98 -18.17 -4.10
C GLY A 76 -31.97 -16.66 -4.30
N HIS A 77 -30.99 -16.14 -5.05
CA HIS A 77 -31.22 -14.94 -5.86
C HIS A 77 -30.43 -15.02 -7.17
N ASN A 78 -31.17 -15.31 -8.23
CA ASN A 78 -30.88 -14.95 -9.60
C ASN A 78 -30.87 -13.41 -9.73
N ALA A 79 -29.76 -12.75 -9.39
CA ALA A 79 -29.61 -11.31 -9.60
C ALA A 79 -28.33 -11.03 -10.38
N SER A 80 -28.54 -10.38 -11.52
CA SER A 80 -27.59 -9.86 -12.52
C SER A 80 -26.20 -9.47 -12.01
N TYR A 81 -25.19 -9.95 -12.74
CA TYR A 81 -23.75 -9.65 -12.73
C TYR A 81 -23.37 -8.16 -12.85
N GLU A 82 -24.32 -7.23 -12.79
CA GLU A 82 -24.11 -5.78 -12.93
C GLU A 82 -24.07 -5.03 -11.58
N ALA A 83 -24.48 -5.66 -10.47
CA ALA A 83 -24.38 -5.05 -9.14
C ALA A 83 -23.00 -5.21 -8.47
N ASP A 84 -22.18 -6.18 -8.91
CA ASP A 84 -20.90 -6.51 -8.27
C ASP A 84 -19.77 -5.51 -8.57
N ARG A 85 -19.90 -4.69 -9.62
CA ARG A 85 -18.83 -3.78 -10.04
C ARG A 85 -18.62 -2.60 -9.07
N TYR A 86 -19.69 -2.14 -8.43
CA TYR A 86 -19.62 -1.06 -7.44
C TYR A 86 -19.26 -1.55 -6.04
N ASP A 87 -19.58 -2.81 -5.71
CA ASP A 87 -19.26 -3.39 -4.39
C ASP A 87 -17.82 -3.94 -4.33
N LEU A 88 -17.29 -4.45 -5.45
CA LEU A 88 -15.85 -4.73 -5.54
C LEU A 88 -15.03 -3.47 -5.27
N HIS A 89 -15.42 -2.30 -5.80
CA HIS A 89 -14.70 -1.06 -5.57
C HIS A 89 -14.63 -0.67 -4.08
N ARG A 90 -15.65 -0.98 -3.27
CA ARG A 90 -15.61 -0.80 -1.80
C ARG A 90 -14.80 -1.88 -1.09
N CYS A 91 -14.84 -3.13 -1.56
CA CYS A 91 -14.03 -4.22 -1.01
C CYS A 91 -12.53 -4.05 -1.28
N VAL A 92 -12.14 -3.59 -2.48
CA VAL A 92 -10.72 -3.29 -2.73
C VAL A 92 -10.29 -2.07 -1.92
N SER A 93 -11.18 -1.08 -1.73
CA SER A 93 -10.90 0.08 -0.88
C SER A 93 -10.67 -0.28 0.59
N TYR A 94 -11.33 -1.32 1.12
CA TYR A 94 -11.14 -1.79 2.50
C TYR A 94 -9.89 -2.66 2.69
N SER A 95 -9.35 -3.27 1.63
CA SER A 95 -8.15 -4.11 1.69
C SER A 95 -6.84 -3.38 1.35
N TYR A 96 -6.91 -2.13 0.85
CA TYR A 96 -5.76 -1.22 0.78
C TYR A 96 -5.56 -0.39 2.06
N ALA A 97 -5.98 -0.92 3.21
CA ALA A 97 -5.50 -0.44 4.51
C ALA A 97 -4.07 -0.97 4.76
N TRP A 98 -3.14 -0.59 3.88
CA TRP A 98 -1.73 -0.46 4.24
C TRP A 98 -1.43 1.03 4.30
N ALA A 99 -1.88 1.64 5.41
CA ALA A 99 -1.38 2.90 5.95
C ALA A 99 -1.65 2.90 7.46
#